data_AF-A0A8T3Q2M3-F1
#
_entry.id   AF-A0A8T3Q2M3-F1
#
_cell.length_a   1.000
_cell.length_b   1.000
_cell.length_c   1.000
_cell.angle_alpha   90.00
_cell.angle_beta   90.00
_cell.angle_gamma   90.00
#
_symmetry.space_group_name_H-M   'P 1'
#
loop_
_entity.id
_entity.type
_entity.pdbx_description
1 polymer ?
#
loop_
_entity_poly.entity_id
_entity_poly.type
_entity_poly.pdbx_seq_one_letter_code
_entity_poly.pdbx_strand_id
1 'polypeptide(L)'
;VRARLAELAEGGIETAGVEAIKLLESPLADACDAIWVVRCDEGDAIRRLAASRGMDEATARSRLASQSSQEDKVAAADVVIDGSAPMEETRRQVERALAALRQA
;
A
#
# COMPACT_ATOMS: atom_id res chain seq x y z
N VAL A 1 -3.23 16.62 1.81
CA VAL A 1 -4.01 15.37 2.00
C VAL A 1 -5.17 15.56 2.96
N ARG A 2 -4.96 15.92 4.24
CA ARG A 2 -6.06 16.11 5.22
C ARG A 2 -7.20 17.03 4.74
N ALA A 3 -6.87 18.22 4.21
CA ALA A 3 -7.88 19.12 3.65
C ALA A 3 -8.70 18.46 2.53
N ARG A 4 -8.05 17.70 1.65
CA ARG A 4 -8.72 16.97 0.57
C ARG A 4 -9.62 15.83 1.09
N LEU A 5 -9.20 15.12 2.13
CA LEU A 5 -10.03 14.10 2.77
C LEU A 5 -11.26 14.73 3.44
N ALA A 6 -11.10 15.88 4.09
CA ALA A 6 -12.21 16.63 4.68
C ALA A 6 -13.21 17.10 3.60
N GLU A 7 -12.74 17.66 2.49
CA GLU A 7 -13.60 18.05 1.36
C GLU A 7 -14.39 16.86 0.78
N LEU A 8 -13.75 15.69 0.66
CA LEU A 8 -14.42 14.47 0.18
C LEU A 8 -15.51 14.03 1.15
N ALA A 9 -15.22 14.06 2.45
CA ALA A 9 -16.18 13.71 3.50
C ALA A 9 -17.37 14.68 3.52
N GLU A 10 -17.14 16.00 3.42
CA GLU A 10 -18.20 17.01 3.29
C GLU A 10 -19.06 16.80 2.03
N GLY A 11 -18.46 16.29 0.95
CA GLY A 11 -19.15 15.90 -0.27
C GLY A 11 -19.89 14.56 -0.19
N GLY A 12 -19.93 13.91 0.98
CA GLY A 12 -20.62 12.63 1.19
C GLY A 12 -19.85 11.39 0.68
N ILE A 13 -18.55 11.52 0.41
CA ILE A 13 -17.71 10.37 0.07
C ILE A 13 -17.32 9.64 1.35
N GLU A 14 -17.84 8.42 1.50
CA GLU A 14 -17.66 7.59 2.69
C GLU A 14 -16.28 6.90 2.77
N THR A 15 -15.60 6.74 1.64
CA THR A 15 -14.30 6.05 1.60
C THR A 15 -13.37 6.68 0.57
N ALA A 16 -12.15 7.00 0.99
CA ALA A 16 -11.09 7.51 0.12
C ALA A 16 -9.78 6.74 0.38
N GLY A 17 -9.05 6.44 -0.68
CA GLY A 17 -7.73 5.82 -0.60
C GLY A 17 -6.60 6.85 -0.69
N VAL A 18 -5.59 6.74 0.17
CA VAL A 18 -4.36 7.53 0.10
C VAL A 18 -3.21 6.62 -0.36
N GLU A 19 -2.77 6.80 -1.60
CA GLU A 19 -1.57 6.11 -2.11
C GLU A 19 -0.32 6.93 -1.79
N ALA A 20 0.61 6.36 -1.02
CA ALA A 20 1.86 7.01 -0.67
C ALA A 20 3.03 6.01 -0.59
N ILE A 21 4.16 6.35 -1.22
CA ILE A 21 5.36 5.50 -1.29
C ILE A 21 6.03 5.32 0.09
N LYS A 22 5.92 6.32 0.96
CA LYS A 22 6.49 6.37 2.32
C LYS A 22 5.44 6.79 3.34
N LEU A 23 4.31 6.08 3.35
CA LEU A 23 3.17 6.43 4.19
C LEU A 23 3.56 6.45 5.67
N LEU A 24 4.21 5.37 6.14
CA LEU A 24 4.58 5.16 7.55
C LEU A 24 5.65 6.13 8.04
N GLU A 25 6.51 6.58 7.14
CA GLU A 25 7.59 7.53 7.44
C GLU A 25 7.12 8.99 7.35
N SER A 26 5.81 9.21 7.23
CA SER A 26 5.23 10.54 7.06
C SER A 26 4.03 10.77 8.00
N PRO A 27 3.65 12.04 8.27
CA PRO A 27 2.44 12.36 9.05
C PRO A 27 1.11 11.96 8.36
N LEU A 28 1.17 11.31 7.20
CA LEU A 28 0.01 10.84 6.47
C LEU A 28 -0.57 9.55 7.06
N ALA A 29 0.25 8.73 7.74
CA ALA A 29 -0.26 7.57 8.45
C ALA A 29 -1.33 7.97 9.48
N ASP A 30 -1.07 9.02 10.26
CA ASP A 30 -2.02 9.60 11.23
C ASP A 30 -3.27 10.25 10.59
N ALA A 31 -3.34 10.30 9.26
CA ALA A 31 -4.48 10.82 8.52
C ALA A 31 -5.39 9.72 7.95
N CYS A 32 -5.02 8.45 8.15
CA CYS A 32 -5.74 7.30 7.64
C CYS A 32 -6.39 6.56 8.80
N ASP A 33 -7.66 6.16 8.63
CA ASP A 33 -8.38 5.35 9.61
C ASP A 33 -7.94 3.88 9.58
N ALA A 34 -7.37 3.44 8.46
CA ALA A 34 -6.79 2.12 8.28
C ALA A 34 -5.56 2.18 7.36
N ILE A 35 -4.52 1.42 7.71
CA ILE A 35 -3.28 1.26 6.94
C ILE A 35 -3.35 -0.05 6.16
N TRP A 36 -3.21 0.07 4.84
CA TRP A 36 -3.23 -1.06 3.91
C TRP A 36 -1.85 -1.28 3.30
N VAL A 37 -1.35 -2.50 3.38
CA VAL A 37 -0.03 -2.87 2.86
C VAL A 37 -0.16 -3.97 1.82
N VAL A 38 0.43 -3.74 0.65
CA VAL A 38 0.67 -4.79 -0.35
C VAL A 38 2.05 -5.38 -0.10
N ARG A 39 2.07 -6.64 0.32
CA ARG A 39 3.30 -7.39 0.60
C ARG A 39 3.67 -8.24 -0.62
N CYS A 40 4.95 -8.29 -0.96
CA CYS A 40 5.50 -9.33 -1.84
C CYS A 40 6.93 -9.64 -1.42
N ASP A 41 7.46 -10.76 -1.90
CA ASP A 41 8.85 -11.14 -1.63
C ASP A 41 9.82 -10.17 -2.34
N GLU A 42 10.96 -9.89 -1.70
CA GLU A 42 11.94 -8.92 -2.23
C GLU A 42 12.43 -9.29 -3.63
N GLY A 43 12.65 -10.59 -3.87
CA GLY A 43 13.03 -11.10 -5.18
C GLY A 43 11.98 -10.82 -6.26
N ASP A 44 10.70 -10.89 -5.93
CA ASP A 44 9.60 -10.55 -6.85
C ASP A 44 9.58 -9.04 -7.13
N ALA A 45 9.75 -8.22 -6.09
CA ALA A 45 9.81 -6.77 -6.22
C ALA A 45 10.96 -6.33 -7.14
N ILE A 46 12.17 -6.88 -6.94
CA ILE A 46 13.34 -6.60 -7.77
C ILE A 46 13.08 -7.01 -9.22
N ARG A 47 12.60 -8.23 -9.46
CA ARG A 47 12.30 -8.72 -10.82
C ARG A 47 11.27 -7.83 -11.53
N ARG A 48 10.23 -7.39 -10.81
CA ARG A 48 9.19 -6.49 -11.34
C ARG A 48 9.75 -5.09 -11.63
N LEU A 49 10.61 -4.54 -10.77
CA LEU A 49 11.26 -3.25 -11.00
C LEU A 49 12.20 -3.30 -12.22
N ALA A 50 12.95 -4.38 -12.38
CA ALA A 50 13.79 -4.59 -13.55
C ALA A 50 12.94 -4.68 -14.83
N ALA A 51 11.91 -5.53 -14.84
CA ALA A 51 11.06 -5.74 -16.01
C ALA A 51 10.23 -4.50 -16.41
N SER A 52 9.69 -3.77 -15.45
CA SER A 52 8.78 -2.64 -15.72
C SER A 52 9.48 -1.28 -15.83
N ARG A 53 10.63 -1.10 -15.18
CA ARG A 53 11.34 0.19 -15.10
C ARG A 53 12.78 0.14 -15.60
N GLY A 54 13.25 -1.01 -16.10
CA GLY A 54 14.61 -1.17 -16.62
C GLY A 54 15.71 -0.99 -15.57
N MET A 55 15.38 -1.17 -14.28
CA MET A 55 16.35 -0.99 -13.19
C MET A 55 17.29 -2.18 -13.09
N ASP A 56 18.59 -1.91 -12.86
CA ASP A 56 19.51 -2.94 -12.39
C ASP A 56 19.18 -3.36 -10.94
N GLU A 57 19.69 -4.53 -10.55
CA GLU A 57 19.41 -5.12 -9.24
C GLU A 57 19.90 -4.24 -8.08
N ALA A 58 21.08 -3.64 -8.19
CA ALA A 58 21.65 -2.80 -7.13
C ALA A 58 20.78 -1.56 -6.87
N THR A 59 20.31 -0.92 -7.94
CA THR A 59 19.41 0.23 -7.88
C THR A 59 18.04 -0.17 -7.32
N ALA A 60 17.49 -1.32 -7.72
CA ALA A 60 16.24 -1.83 -7.18
C ALA A 60 16.34 -2.09 -5.66
N ARG A 61 17.40 -2.79 -5.22
CA ARG A 61 17.65 -3.05 -3.79
C ARG A 61 17.85 -1.78 -2.99
N SER A 62 18.65 -0.83 -3.49
CA SER A 62 18.84 0.47 -2.85
C SER A 62 17.53 1.24 -2.67
N ARG A 63 16.64 1.21 -3.66
CA ARG A 63 15.31 1.80 -3.54
C ARG A 63 14.45 1.13 -2.48
N LEU A 64 14.43 -0.21 -2.43
CA LEU A 64 13.68 -0.96 -1.43
C LEU A 64 14.21 -0.68 -0.01
N ALA A 65 15.53 -0.64 0.16
CA ALA A 65 16.18 -0.34 1.45
C ALA A 65 16.01 1.11 1.91
N SER A 66 15.61 2.04 1.03
CA SER A 66 15.38 3.44 1.38
C SER A 66 14.04 3.72 2.08
N GLN A 67 13.23 2.68 2.28
CA GLN A 67 11.91 2.72 2.91
C GLN A 67 11.88 1.77 4.12
N SER A 68 10.83 1.88 4.95
CA SER A 68 10.52 0.88 5.98
C SER A 68 10.49 -0.53 5.39
N SER A 69 10.97 -1.49 6.17
CA SER A 69 11.01 -2.89 5.77
C SER A 69 9.60 -3.43 5.51
N GLN A 70 9.50 -4.53 4.76
CA GLN A 70 8.21 -5.21 4.57
C GLN A 70 7.63 -5.71 5.90
N GLU A 71 8.49 -6.13 6.82
CA GLU A 71 8.12 -6.60 8.15
C GLU A 71 7.51 -5.46 8.98
N ASP A 72 8.17 -4.29 9.02
CA ASP A 72 7.64 -3.10 9.71
C ASP A 72 6.32 -2.64 9.10
N LYS A 73 6.22 -2.68 7.76
CA LYS A 73 4.98 -2.34 7.05
C LYS A 73 3.84 -3.26 7.44
N VAL A 74 4.07 -4.57 7.43
CA VAL A 74 3.07 -5.57 7.82
C VAL A 74 2.70 -5.42 9.29
N ALA A 75 3.65 -5.14 10.18
CA ALA A 75 3.38 -4.95 11.60
C ALA A 75 2.50 -3.72 11.90
N ALA A 76 2.58 -2.68 11.05
CA ALA A 76 1.76 -1.48 11.16
C ALA A 76 0.44 -1.54 10.37
N ALA A 77 0.15 -2.63 9.67
CA ALA A 77 -1.00 -2.71 8.77
C ALA A 77 -2.25 -3.26 9.46
N ASP A 78 -3.40 -2.63 9.19
CA ASP A 78 -4.72 -3.18 9.51
C ASP A 78 -5.16 -4.21 8.46
N VAL A 79 -4.75 -4.00 7.21
CA VAL A 79 -5.01 -4.91 6.09
C VAL A 79 -3.73 -5.23 5.34
N VAL A 80 -3.44 -6.52 5.18
CA VAL A 80 -2.34 -7.02 4.37
C VAL A 80 -2.90 -7.69 3.13
N ILE A 81 -2.44 -7.25 1.96
CA ILE A 81 -2.77 -7.80 0.65
C ILE A 81 -1.54 -8.54 0.12
N ASP A 82 -1.69 -9.81 -0.25
CA ASP A 82 -0.64 -10.56 -0.91
C ASP A 82 -0.52 -10.16 -2.39
N GLY A 83 0.55 -9.44 -2.69
CA GLY A 83 0.95 -9.02 -4.03
C GLY A 83 1.83 -10.04 -4.77
N SER A 84 2.20 -11.17 -4.15
CA SER A 84 2.84 -12.31 -4.84
C SER A 84 1.79 -13.23 -5.49
N ALA A 85 0.51 -13.12 -5.11
CA ALA A 85 -0.60 -13.79 -5.78
C ALA A 85 -0.83 -13.28 -7.23
N PRO A 86 -1.54 -14.07 -8.08
CA PRO A 86 -2.01 -13.58 -9.37
C PRO A 86 -2.88 -12.32 -9.22
N MET A 87 -2.79 -11.40 -10.18
CA MET A 87 -3.51 -10.10 -10.15
C MET A 87 -5.01 -10.23 -9.81
N GLU A 88 -5.66 -11.26 -10.34
CA GLU A 88 -7.07 -11.53 -10.12
C GLU A 88 -7.38 -11.97 -8.68
N GLU A 89 -6.45 -12.64 -7.99
CA GLU A 89 -6.56 -12.91 -6.56
C GLU A 89 -6.26 -11.67 -5.73
N THR A 90 -5.25 -10.87 -6.10
CA THR A 90 -4.98 -9.58 -5.45
C THR A 90 -6.20 -8.66 -5.51
N ARG A 91 -6.90 -8.61 -6.65
CA ARG A 91 -8.16 -7.86 -6.81
C ARG A 91 -9.24 -8.36 -5.85
N ARG A 92 -9.43 -9.68 -5.74
CA ARG A 92 -10.39 -10.27 -4.80
C ARG A 92 -10.07 -9.96 -3.35
N GLN A 93 -8.80 -9.98 -2.96
CA GLN A 93 -8.38 -9.62 -1.60
C GLN A 93 -8.77 -8.16 -1.28
N VAL A 94 -8.50 -7.23 -2.20
CA VAL A 94 -8.87 -5.82 -2.05
C VAL A 94 -10.37 -5.64 -1.96
N GLU A 95 -11.15 -6.28 -2.84
CA GLU A 95 -12.62 -6.20 -2.83
C GLU A 95 -13.22 -6.71 -1.52
N ARG A 96 -12.73 -7.85 -1.01
CA ARG A 96 -13.17 -8.41 0.27
C ARG A 96 -12.87 -7.47 1.43
N ALA A 97 -11.65 -6.94 1.49
CA ALA A 97 -11.26 -6.03 2.55
C ALA A 97 -12.04 -4.70 2.50
N LEU A 98 -12.32 -4.19 1.30
CA LEU A 98 -13.09 -2.95 1.14
C LEU A 98 -14.56 -3.14 1.52
N ALA A 99 -15.14 -4.30 1.19
CA ALA A 99 -16.48 -4.66 1.61
C ALA A 99 -16.59 -4.79 3.14
N ALA A 100 -15.56 -5.30 3.80
CA ALA A 100 -15.51 -5.41 5.26
C ALA A 100 -15.43 -4.04 5.94
N LEU A 101 -14.63 -3.10 5.42
CA LEU A 101 -14.55 -1.73 5.94
C LEU A 101 -15.90 -1.00 5.93
N ARG A 102 -16.71 -1.22 4.89
CA ARG A 102 -18.03 -0.56 4.75
C ARG A 102 -19.11 -1.12 5.68
N GLN A 103 -18.85 -2.24 6.34
CA GLN A 103 -19.80 -2.93 7.22
C GLN A 103 -19.47 -2.76 8.71
N ALA A 104 -18.33 -2.14 9.03
CA ALA A 104 -17.90 -1.81 10.38
C ALA A 104 -18.41 -0.43 10.80
#